data_AF-A0A2E7WG54-F1
#
_entry.id   AF-A0A2E7WG54-F1
#
_cell.length_a   1.000
_cell.length_b   1.000
_cell.length_c   1.000
_cell.angle_alpha   90.00
_cell.angle_beta   90.00
_cell.angle_gamma   90.00
#
_symmetry.space_group_name_H-M   'P 1'
#
loop_
_entity.id
_entity.type
_entity.pdbx_description
1 polymer ?
#
loop_
_entity_poly.entity_id
_entity_poly.type
_entity_poly.pdbx_seq_one_letter_code
_entity_poly.pdbx_strand_id
1 'polypeptide(L)'
;MYGGAGNDLLRGGLGGSATDILYGGTGEDTLYGGDGADILYGVDGDDTLYMRGQDRVTGGDGEDDFKTDGWYDTNSVLLKTGNDDFATIEDFSSNGNKSDFLIVEVPSNAAGTFTLATVESPVGSGVYDVQLIKDGSETTVVAKVTNGGADLRVGDNLRIVKI
;
A
#
# COMPACT_ATOMS: atom_id res chain seq x y z
N MET A 1 8.94 11.12 -12.93
CA MET A 1 10.14 11.42 -12.11
C MET A 1 10.98 10.16 -12.02
N TYR A 2 12.30 10.29 -11.94
CA TYR A 2 13.25 9.15 -11.94
C TYR A 2 14.36 9.45 -10.93
N GLY A 3 14.60 8.56 -9.96
CA GLY A 3 15.65 8.69 -8.94
C GLY A 3 17.02 8.34 -9.51
N GLY A 4 17.13 7.13 -10.06
CA GLY A 4 18.32 6.68 -10.76
C GLY A 4 19.10 5.66 -9.95
N ALA A 5 20.29 6.02 -9.51
CA ALA A 5 21.14 5.11 -8.75
C ALA A 5 21.44 5.69 -7.37
N GLY A 6 21.37 4.84 -6.36
CA GLY A 6 21.47 5.22 -4.96
C GLY A 6 20.10 5.23 -4.30
N ASN A 7 20.05 5.63 -3.03
CA ASN A 7 18.82 5.65 -2.25
C ASN A 7 18.16 7.03 -2.41
N ASP A 8 17.05 7.08 -3.11
CA ASP A 8 16.38 8.31 -3.51
C ASP A 8 15.06 8.53 -2.75
N LEU A 9 14.73 9.82 -2.55
CA LEU A 9 13.45 10.24 -2.02
C LEU A 9 12.64 10.92 -3.12
N LEU A 10 11.59 10.25 -3.58
CA LEU A 10 10.70 10.73 -4.63
C LEU A 10 9.33 11.08 -4.03
N ARG A 11 8.83 12.27 -4.36
CA ARG A 11 7.49 12.74 -4.00
C ARG A 11 6.77 13.26 -5.23
N GLY A 12 5.62 12.67 -5.56
CA GLY A 12 4.70 13.25 -6.54
C GLY A 12 4.08 14.55 -6.03
N GLY A 13 3.23 15.13 -6.86
CA GLY A 13 2.59 16.40 -6.62
C GLY A 13 1.67 16.35 -5.39
N LEU A 14 1.78 17.38 -4.55
CA LEU A 14 0.78 17.66 -3.52
C LEU A 14 -0.22 18.67 -4.10
N GLY A 15 -1.49 18.29 -4.21
CA GLY A 15 -2.57 19.15 -4.66
C GLY A 15 -2.97 18.97 -6.13
N GLY A 16 -3.86 18.01 -6.40
CA GLY A 16 -4.56 17.90 -7.67
C GLY A 16 -5.13 16.51 -7.93
N SER A 17 -5.75 16.33 -9.10
CA SER A 17 -6.04 15.01 -9.70
C SER A 17 -4.97 14.64 -10.73
N ALA A 18 -3.76 15.19 -10.59
CA ALA A 18 -2.66 14.88 -11.50
C ALA A 18 -2.23 13.43 -11.26
N THR A 19 -1.85 12.76 -12.34
CA THR A 19 -1.19 11.45 -12.24
C THR A 19 0.30 11.69 -12.36
N ASP A 20 1.02 11.31 -11.32
CA ASP A 20 2.47 11.25 -11.31
C ASP A 20 2.95 9.84 -11.63
N ILE A 21 4.11 9.76 -12.27
CA ILE A 21 4.80 8.49 -12.52
C ILE A 21 6.17 8.58 -11.86
N LEU A 22 6.40 7.74 -10.87
CA LEU A 22 7.62 7.69 -10.06
C LEU A 22 8.36 6.40 -10.35
N TYR A 23 9.67 6.50 -10.56
CA TYR A 23 10.58 5.39 -10.73
C TYR A 23 11.75 5.60 -9.76
N GLY A 24 11.91 4.70 -8.78
CA GLY A 24 13.02 4.73 -7.82
C GLY A 24 14.34 4.52 -8.56
N GLY A 25 14.52 3.33 -9.13
CA GLY A 25 15.70 2.97 -9.89
C GLY A 25 16.46 1.87 -9.17
N THR A 26 17.75 2.03 -8.95
CA THR A 26 18.55 1.05 -8.21
C THR A 26 18.93 1.63 -6.86
N GLY A 27 18.61 0.95 -5.76
CA GLY A 27 18.91 1.40 -4.40
C GLY A 27 17.70 1.20 -3.50
N GLU A 28 17.83 1.56 -2.22
CA GLU A 28 16.67 1.53 -1.31
C GLU A 28 15.96 2.89 -1.39
N ASP A 29 14.89 2.94 -2.16
CA ASP A 29 14.18 4.17 -2.47
C ASP A 29 12.97 4.39 -1.57
N THR A 30 12.55 5.65 -1.44
CA THR A 30 11.30 6.02 -0.78
C THR A 30 10.43 6.83 -1.73
N LEU A 31 9.30 6.27 -2.13
CA LEU A 31 8.37 6.86 -3.09
C LEU A 31 7.07 7.25 -2.39
N TYR A 32 6.64 8.50 -2.59
CA TYR A 32 5.33 9.00 -2.19
C TYR A 32 4.55 9.38 -3.45
N GLY A 33 3.43 8.69 -3.71
CA GLY A 33 2.55 9.00 -4.84
C GLY A 33 2.04 10.44 -4.77
N GLY A 34 1.43 10.78 -3.64
CA GLY A 34 0.89 12.13 -3.39
C GLY A 34 -0.63 12.14 -3.48
N ASP A 35 -1.19 13.23 -3.97
CA ASP A 35 -2.61 13.29 -4.30
C ASP A 35 -2.76 13.00 -5.80
N GLY A 36 -3.55 12.00 -6.17
CA GLY A 36 -3.65 11.61 -7.56
C GLY A 36 -4.08 10.17 -7.71
N ALA A 37 -4.04 9.71 -8.96
CA ALA A 37 -3.98 8.28 -9.25
C ALA A 37 -2.61 8.06 -9.87
N ASP A 38 -1.64 7.70 -9.04
CA ASP A 38 -0.23 7.71 -9.37
C ASP A 38 0.26 6.32 -9.79
N ILE A 39 1.43 6.28 -10.40
CA ILE A 39 2.10 5.04 -10.79
C ILE A 39 3.49 5.04 -10.16
N LEU A 40 3.75 4.08 -9.28
CA LEU A 40 4.99 3.97 -8.52
C LEU A 40 5.70 2.68 -8.89
N TYR A 41 6.97 2.79 -9.26
CA TYR A 41 7.88 1.67 -9.49
C TYR A 41 9.11 1.82 -8.59
N GLY A 42 9.32 0.88 -7.66
CA GLY A 42 10.57 0.81 -6.87
C GLY A 42 11.76 0.44 -7.75
N VAL A 43 11.60 -0.64 -8.51
CA VAL A 43 12.54 -1.22 -9.48
C VAL A 43 13.52 -2.19 -8.82
N ASP A 44 14.74 -1.80 -8.47
CA ASP A 44 15.73 -2.70 -7.89
C ASP A 44 16.12 -2.20 -6.49
N GLY A 45 15.95 -3.03 -5.46
CA GLY A 45 16.30 -2.69 -4.09
C GLY A 45 15.18 -2.97 -3.12
N ASP A 46 15.40 -2.69 -1.85
CA ASP A 46 14.39 -2.89 -0.81
C ASP A 46 13.70 -1.53 -0.58
N ASP A 47 12.54 -1.32 -1.20
CA ASP A 47 11.93 0.00 -1.35
C ASP A 47 10.81 0.27 -0.33
N THR A 48 10.54 1.53 -0.05
CA THR A 48 9.35 1.96 0.71
C THR A 48 8.41 2.79 -0.16
N LEU A 49 7.22 2.26 -0.43
CA LEU A 49 6.24 2.88 -1.32
C LEU A 49 5.01 3.30 -0.53
N TYR A 50 4.84 4.61 -0.33
CA TYR A 50 3.66 5.21 0.28
C TYR A 50 2.60 5.42 -0.78
N MET A 51 1.55 4.62 -0.68
CA MET A 51 0.48 4.54 -1.65
C MET A 51 -0.83 5.02 -1.04
N ARG A 52 -1.59 5.80 -1.81
CA ARG A 52 -2.83 6.41 -1.35
C ARG A 52 -3.83 6.47 -2.49
N GLY A 53 -5.10 6.23 -2.17
CA GLY A 53 -6.14 6.31 -3.19
C GLY A 53 -5.82 5.42 -4.39
N GLN A 54 -6.15 5.84 -5.61
CA GLN A 54 -6.17 4.97 -6.79
C GLN A 54 -4.79 4.70 -7.42
N ASP A 55 -3.73 4.67 -6.61
CA ASP A 55 -2.37 4.40 -7.05
C ASP A 55 -2.21 2.98 -7.59
N ARG A 56 -1.29 2.83 -8.55
CA ARG A 56 -0.77 1.54 -9.02
C ARG A 56 0.69 1.43 -8.62
N VAL A 57 1.04 0.35 -7.95
CA VAL A 57 2.31 0.23 -7.27
C VAL A 57 2.97 -1.09 -7.63
N THR A 58 4.24 -1.02 -8.01
CA THR A 58 5.10 -2.16 -8.30
C THR A 58 6.37 -1.98 -7.47
N GLY A 59 6.67 -2.94 -6.61
CA GLY A 59 7.89 -2.93 -5.80
C GLY A 59 9.12 -3.21 -6.65
N GLY A 60 9.08 -4.32 -7.39
CA GLY A 60 10.16 -4.79 -8.25
C GLY A 60 10.99 -5.88 -7.57
N ASP A 61 12.30 -5.85 -7.80
CA ASP A 61 13.24 -6.81 -7.24
C ASP A 61 13.66 -6.34 -5.83
N GLY A 62 13.07 -6.91 -4.79
CA GLY A 62 13.23 -6.31 -3.47
C GLY A 62 12.63 -7.13 -2.35
N GLU A 63 12.89 -6.67 -1.13
CA GLU A 63 11.92 -6.78 -0.05
C GLU A 63 11.27 -5.41 0.13
N ASP A 64 10.02 -5.27 -0.33
CA ASP A 64 9.39 -3.96 -0.45
C ASP A 64 8.34 -3.69 0.62
N ASP A 65 8.38 -2.49 1.19
CA ASP A 65 7.42 -1.96 2.16
C ASP A 65 6.33 -1.16 1.43
N PHE A 66 5.18 -1.77 1.16
CA PHE A 66 3.98 -1.09 0.68
C PHE A 66 3.20 -0.49 1.86
N LYS A 67 3.18 0.84 1.98
CA LYS A 67 2.53 1.55 3.11
C LYS A 67 1.28 2.26 2.65
N THR A 68 0.15 1.90 3.24
CA THR A 68 -1.13 2.59 2.96
C THR A 68 -1.13 3.98 3.60
N ASP A 69 -1.59 4.99 2.87
CA ASP A 69 -1.90 6.32 3.41
C ASP A 69 -3.32 6.74 3.00
N GLY A 70 -3.93 7.64 3.78
CA GLY A 70 -5.16 8.34 3.40
C GLY A 70 -6.46 7.52 3.37
N TRP A 71 -6.49 6.28 3.89
CA TRP A 71 -7.72 5.46 3.95
C TRP A 71 -8.70 5.86 5.07
N TYR A 72 -8.32 6.79 5.95
CA TYR A 72 -9.15 7.35 7.02
C TYR A 72 -9.46 8.83 6.77
N ASP A 73 -10.55 9.32 7.36
CA ASP A 73 -10.82 10.76 7.44
C ASP A 73 -9.94 11.39 8.52
N THR A 74 -8.98 12.22 8.10
CA THR A 74 -8.02 12.88 8.98
C THR A 74 -8.68 13.79 10.03
N ASN A 75 -9.92 14.25 9.79
CA ASN A 75 -10.64 15.13 10.71
C ASN A 75 -11.44 14.37 11.78
N SER A 76 -11.72 13.08 11.58
CA SER A 76 -12.64 12.31 12.44
C SER A 76 -12.10 10.93 12.86
N VAL A 77 -11.00 10.47 12.28
CA VAL A 77 -10.40 9.13 12.48
C VAL A 77 -11.43 8.02 12.19
N LEU A 78 -12.39 8.30 11.32
CA LEU A 78 -13.36 7.34 10.80
C LEU A 78 -12.79 6.64 9.57
N LEU A 79 -13.18 5.38 9.37
CA LEU A 79 -12.86 4.63 8.17
C LEU A 79 -13.58 5.24 6.96
N LYS A 80 -12.91 5.37 5.82
CA LYS A 80 -13.60 5.64 4.55
C LYS A 80 -14.24 4.35 4.04
N THR A 81 -15.52 4.11 4.34
CA THR A 81 -16.20 2.85 3.99
C THR A 81 -16.68 2.79 2.53
N GLY A 82 -16.37 3.80 1.70
CA GLY A 82 -16.76 3.86 0.29
C GLY A 82 -16.09 2.78 -0.57
N ASN A 83 -14.95 2.24 -0.13
CA ASN A 83 -14.15 1.27 -0.87
C ASN A 83 -13.86 1.72 -2.31
N ASP A 84 -13.55 3.00 -2.51
CA ASP A 84 -13.29 3.63 -3.81
C ASP A 84 -11.93 4.35 -3.86
N ASP A 85 -11.20 4.36 -2.75
CA ASP A 85 -9.98 5.13 -2.49
C ASP A 85 -8.88 4.23 -1.90
N PHE A 86 -8.49 3.19 -2.64
CA PHE A 86 -7.44 2.23 -2.27
C PHE A 86 -6.44 2.02 -3.42
N ALA A 87 -5.20 1.71 -3.05
CA ALA A 87 -4.13 1.47 -4.01
C ALA A 87 -4.12 0.02 -4.49
N THR A 88 -3.51 -0.22 -5.65
CA THR A 88 -3.35 -1.55 -6.25
C THR A 88 -1.87 -1.92 -6.32
N ILE A 89 -1.50 -3.02 -5.67
CA ILE A 89 -0.17 -3.62 -5.73
C ILE A 89 -0.15 -4.69 -6.82
N GLU A 90 0.81 -4.61 -7.73
CA GLU A 90 0.82 -5.38 -8.98
C GLU A 90 1.82 -6.54 -9.01
N ASP A 91 2.65 -6.70 -7.99
CA ASP A 91 3.76 -7.67 -7.97
C ASP A 91 4.15 -8.16 -6.56
N PHE A 92 3.22 -8.12 -5.60
CA PHE A 92 3.48 -8.55 -4.24
C PHE A 92 4.11 -9.95 -4.20
N SER A 93 5.24 -10.10 -3.53
CA SER A 93 6.08 -11.29 -3.60
C SER A 93 6.44 -11.81 -2.20
N SER A 94 6.36 -13.13 -2.01
CA SER A 94 6.87 -13.79 -0.80
C SER A 94 7.79 -14.97 -1.11
N ASN A 95 8.65 -14.80 -2.12
CA ASN A 95 9.49 -15.90 -2.59
C ASN A 95 10.78 -16.04 -1.77
N GLY A 96 10.78 -17.00 -0.84
CA GLY A 96 11.99 -17.50 -0.20
C GLY A 96 12.55 -16.60 0.90
N ASN A 97 13.65 -15.89 0.63
CA ASN A 97 14.38 -15.08 1.61
C ASN A 97 14.12 -13.56 1.51
N LYS A 98 13.26 -13.14 0.58
CA LYS A 98 12.78 -11.75 0.43
C LYS A 98 11.26 -11.80 0.47
N SER A 99 10.63 -10.95 1.27
CA SER A 99 9.17 -10.93 1.40
C SER A 99 8.67 -9.52 1.50
N ASP A 100 7.86 -9.12 0.54
CA ASP A 100 7.22 -7.82 0.55
C ASP A 100 6.29 -7.72 1.76
N PHE A 101 6.16 -6.51 2.28
CA PHE A 101 5.29 -6.17 3.39
C PHE A 101 4.21 -5.21 2.95
N LEU A 102 2.96 -5.53 3.29
CA LEU A 102 1.87 -4.56 3.26
C LEU A 102 1.60 -4.07 4.67
N ILE A 103 1.83 -2.78 4.89
CA ILE A 103 1.74 -2.12 6.18
C ILE A 103 0.57 -1.14 6.14
N VAL A 104 -0.39 -1.41 7.02
CA VAL A 104 -1.57 -0.57 7.20
C VAL A 104 -1.36 0.35 8.39
N GLU A 105 -1.16 1.64 8.10
CA GLU A 105 -0.86 2.66 9.11
C GLU A 105 -2.14 3.27 9.71
N VAL A 106 -2.34 3.06 11.00
CA VAL A 106 -3.49 3.55 11.77
C VAL A 106 -3.04 4.72 12.67
N PRO A 107 -3.78 5.84 12.77
CA PRO A 107 -3.43 6.92 13.67
C PRO A 107 -3.29 6.45 15.14
N SER A 108 -2.26 6.92 15.84
CA SER A 108 -1.99 6.58 17.25
C SER A 108 -3.13 6.94 18.18
N ASN A 109 -3.86 8.02 17.88
CA ASN A 109 -5.05 8.46 18.61
C ASN A 109 -6.33 7.72 18.21
N ALA A 110 -6.30 6.83 17.21
CA ALA A 110 -7.46 6.05 16.80
C ALA A 110 -7.89 5.11 17.93
N ALA A 111 -9.11 5.32 18.42
CA ALA A 111 -9.76 4.45 19.38
C ALA A 111 -10.33 3.20 18.70
N GLY A 112 -10.48 2.13 19.49
CA GLY A 112 -10.99 0.85 19.02
C GLY A 112 -9.89 -0.16 18.73
N THR A 113 -10.33 -1.35 18.31
CA THR A 113 -9.46 -2.47 17.92
C THR A 113 -9.45 -2.59 16.40
N PHE A 114 -8.27 -2.73 15.83
CA PHE A 114 -8.08 -2.86 14.38
C PHE A 114 -7.54 -4.25 14.06
N THR A 115 -8.12 -4.88 13.04
CA THR A 115 -7.71 -6.19 12.53
C THR A 115 -7.69 -6.16 11.00
N LEU A 116 -6.93 -7.07 10.39
CA LEU A 116 -6.86 -7.21 8.94
C LEU A 116 -7.50 -8.52 8.49
N ALA A 117 -8.12 -8.48 7.32
CA ALA A 117 -8.59 -9.63 6.60
C ALA A 117 -8.21 -9.52 5.12
N THR A 118 -8.02 -10.67 4.47
CA THR A 118 -7.74 -10.76 3.04
C THR A 118 -8.87 -11.53 2.38
N VAL A 119 -9.49 -10.95 1.35
CA VAL A 119 -10.63 -11.54 0.65
C VAL A 119 -10.35 -11.57 -0.84
N GLU A 120 -10.30 -12.76 -1.44
CA GLU A 120 -10.21 -12.87 -2.90
C GLU A 120 -11.51 -12.36 -3.55
N SER A 121 -11.40 -11.41 -4.47
CA SER A 121 -12.53 -10.63 -4.97
C SER A 121 -12.32 -10.20 -6.44
N PRO A 122 -12.98 -10.85 -7.41
CA PRO A 122 -13.88 -12.00 -7.27
C PRO A 122 -13.16 -13.28 -6.85
N VAL A 123 -13.91 -14.24 -6.28
CA VAL A 123 -13.38 -15.57 -5.93
C VAL A 123 -12.80 -16.26 -7.16
N GLY A 124 -11.57 -16.77 -7.05
CA GLY A 124 -10.82 -17.43 -8.11
C GLY A 124 -10.15 -16.48 -9.11
N SER A 125 -10.13 -15.17 -8.86
CA SER A 125 -9.48 -14.19 -9.75
C SER A 125 -7.97 -14.04 -9.53
N GLY A 126 -7.46 -14.48 -8.38
CA GLY A 126 -6.12 -14.15 -7.90
C GLY A 126 -5.97 -12.72 -7.37
N VAL A 127 -7.05 -11.92 -7.36
CA VAL A 127 -7.06 -10.55 -6.84
C VAL A 127 -7.59 -10.56 -5.41
N TYR A 128 -6.86 -9.95 -4.49
CA TYR A 128 -7.18 -9.94 -3.07
C TYR A 128 -7.42 -8.53 -2.56
N ASP A 129 -8.58 -8.33 -1.93
CA ASP A 129 -8.91 -7.14 -1.15
C ASP A 129 -8.29 -7.28 0.24
N VAL A 130 -7.51 -6.28 0.64
CA VAL A 130 -7.02 -6.15 2.00
C VAL A 130 -7.97 -5.24 2.76
N GLN A 131 -8.66 -5.82 3.72
CA GLN A 131 -9.69 -5.17 4.50
C GLN A 131 -9.19 -4.84 5.89
N LEU A 132 -9.33 -3.57 6.27
CA LEU A 132 -9.18 -3.13 7.64
C LEU A 132 -10.55 -3.18 8.32
N ILE A 133 -10.60 -3.86 9.46
CA ILE A 133 -11.81 -4.04 10.26
C ILE A 133 -11.60 -3.38 11.62
N LYS A 134 -12.43 -2.39 11.94
CA LYS A 134 -12.47 -1.71 13.23
C LYS A 134 -13.64 -2.21 14.07
N ASP A 135 -13.33 -2.55 15.31
CA ASP A 135 -14.28 -3.03 16.35
C ASP A 135 -15.14 -4.23 15.90
N GLY A 136 -14.65 -4.99 14.92
CA GLY A 136 -15.28 -6.21 14.41
C GLY A 136 -16.43 -6.02 13.42
N SER A 137 -16.83 -4.78 13.10
CA SER A 137 -17.98 -4.52 12.21
C SER A 137 -17.78 -3.43 11.17
N GLU A 138 -16.95 -2.43 11.45
CA GLU A 138 -16.66 -1.36 10.49
C GLU A 138 -15.53 -1.83 9.57
N THR A 139 -15.78 -1.92 8.27
CA THR A 139 -14.79 -2.42 7.32
C THR A 139 -14.52 -1.42 6.21
N THR A 140 -13.26 -1.31 5.80
CA THR A 140 -12.85 -0.64 4.55
C THR A 140 -11.78 -1.45 3.83
N VAL A 141 -11.75 -1.38 2.50
CA VAL A 141 -10.64 -1.88 1.69
C VAL A 141 -9.54 -0.82 1.67
N VAL A 142 -8.33 -1.20 2.10
CA VAL A 142 -7.17 -0.29 2.18
C VAL A 142 -6.17 -0.52 1.04
N ALA A 143 -6.18 -1.70 0.42
CA ALA A 143 -5.39 -2.02 -0.75
C ALA A 143 -6.02 -3.20 -1.52
N LYS A 144 -5.70 -3.29 -2.82
CA LYS A 144 -5.90 -4.48 -3.63
C LYS A 144 -4.55 -5.04 -4.04
N VAL A 145 -4.43 -6.36 -4.06
CA VAL A 145 -3.24 -7.05 -4.56
C VAL A 145 -3.65 -7.91 -5.75
N THR A 146 -3.18 -7.56 -6.94
CA THR A 146 -3.60 -8.22 -8.20
C THR A 146 -2.66 -9.31 -8.67
N ASN A 147 -1.45 -9.36 -8.12
CA ASN A 147 -0.48 -10.42 -8.35
C ASN A 147 0.17 -10.79 -7.03
N GLY A 148 0.35 -12.09 -6.80
CA GLY A 148 0.90 -12.62 -5.55
C GLY A 148 0.04 -12.39 -4.30
N GLY A 149 -1.24 -11.99 -4.43
CA GLY A 149 -2.12 -11.81 -3.27
C GLY A 149 -2.39 -13.09 -2.46
N ALA A 150 -2.15 -14.27 -3.04
CA ALA A 150 -2.22 -15.55 -2.33
C ALA A 150 -1.15 -15.69 -1.22
N ASP A 151 -0.14 -14.84 -1.27
CA ASP A 151 1.00 -14.82 -0.34
C ASP A 151 0.73 -13.97 0.90
N LEU A 152 -0.37 -13.21 0.94
CA LEU A 152 -0.71 -12.36 2.06
C LEU A 152 -1.04 -13.18 3.32
N ARG A 153 -0.38 -12.85 4.43
CA ARG A 153 -0.50 -13.51 5.74
C ARG A 153 -0.53 -12.46 6.86
N VAL A 154 -1.69 -12.33 7.49
CA VAL A 154 -1.89 -11.44 8.65
C VAL A 154 -0.95 -11.83 9.79
N GLY A 155 -0.21 -10.85 10.32
CA GLY A 155 0.76 -11.05 11.39
C GLY A 155 2.14 -11.52 10.93
N ASP A 156 2.32 -11.72 9.62
CA ASP A 156 3.60 -12.00 8.99
C ASP A 156 3.97 -10.86 8.03
N ASN A 157 3.60 -10.97 6.75
CA ASN A 157 3.85 -9.95 5.73
C ASN A 157 2.72 -8.92 5.58
N LEU A 158 1.61 -9.10 6.29
CA LEU A 158 0.51 -8.14 6.37
C LEU A 158 0.37 -7.62 7.81
N ARG A 159 0.62 -6.33 8.03
CA ARG A 159 0.81 -5.74 9.36
C ARG A 159 -0.03 -4.47 9.57
N ILE A 160 -0.39 -4.22 10.82
CA ILE A 160 -0.93 -2.94 11.27
C ILE A 160 0.14 -2.24 12.10
N VAL A 161 0.38 -0.96 11.81
CA VAL A 161 1.28 -0.10 12.61
C VAL A 161 0.50 1.11 13.10
N LYS A 162 0.70 1.48 14.37
CA LYS A 162 0.18 2.75 14.89
C LYS A 162 1.23 3.86 14.71
N ILE A 163 0.81 5.01 14.18
CA ILE A 163 1.68 6.16 13.87
C ILE A 163 1.35 7.43 14.66
#